data_AF-A0A7W1L426-F1
#
_entry.id   AF-A0A7W1L426-F1
#
_cell.length_a   1.000
_cell.length_b   1.000
_cell.length_c   1.000
_cell.angle_alpha   90.00
_cell.angle_beta   90.00
_cell.angle_gamma   90.00
#
_symmetry.space_group_name_H-M   'P 1'
#
loop_
_entity.id
_entity.type
_entity.pdbx_description
1 polymer ?
#
loop_
_entity_poly.entity_id
_entity_poly.type
_entity_poly.pdbx_seq_one_letter_code
_entity_poly.pdbx_strand_id
1 'polypeptide(L)'
;RGKTGRVNGHLIALLTLMKAQPLAYNKDNQEDKEPLFDTVDTLDETLAVTAELIASGVVVNAERMRAAAREGFATATDLADYLVRAGLPFRDAHAAVARAVLHAEVKHCDLAELPLADLRQFSPLLGDDVLTTLTLEASVASRNHPGGTAPDQVRAAIAAARTALAEATPMTAFKE
;
A
#
# COMPACT_ATOMS: atom_id res chain seq x y z
N ARG A 1 -6.23 -10.40 13.68
CA ARG A 1 -6.74 -11.30 12.61
C ARG A 1 -7.86 -12.24 13.09
N GLY A 2 -7.62 -13.15 14.05
CA GLY A 2 -8.69 -14.06 14.53
C GLY A 2 -9.89 -13.34 15.13
N LYS A 3 -9.64 -12.29 15.94
CA LYS A 3 -10.68 -11.46 16.57
C LYS A 3 -11.63 -10.77 15.58
N THR A 4 -11.23 -10.58 14.31
CA THR A 4 -12.12 -10.09 13.26
C THR A 4 -13.32 -11.01 13.03
N GLY A 5 -13.11 -12.33 13.03
CA GLY A 5 -14.21 -13.29 12.90
C GLY A 5 -15.19 -13.23 14.07
N ARG A 6 -14.67 -13.00 15.28
CA ARG A 6 -15.46 -12.85 16.51
C ARG A 6 -16.37 -11.61 16.46
N VAL A 7 -15.78 -10.44 16.18
CA VAL A 7 -16.53 -9.17 16.07
C VAL A 7 -17.54 -9.22 14.92
N ASN A 8 -17.17 -9.83 13.78
CA ASN A 8 -18.12 -10.02 12.69
C ASN A 8 -19.26 -10.98 13.07
N GLY A 9 -18.98 -12.03 13.85
CA GLY A 9 -20.00 -12.92 14.40
C GLY A 9 -21.00 -12.17 15.29
N HIS A 10 -20.51 -11.26 16.14
CA HIS A 10 -21.36 -10.39 16.97
C HIS A 10 -22.29 -9.51 16.14
N LEU A 11 -21.79 -8.91 15.06
CA LEU A 11 -22.63 -8.15 14.13
C LEU A 11 -23.77 -9.02 13.55
N ILE A 12 -23.46 -10.22 13.07
CA ILE A 12 -24.49 -11.12 12.50
C ILE A 12 -25.50 -11.56 13.57
N ALA A 13 -25.04 -11.82 14.80
CA ALA A 13 -25.91 -12.16 15.92
C ALA A 13 -26.88 -11.01 16.23
N LEU A 14 -26.39 -9.77 16.34
CA LEU A 14 -27.22 -8.59 16.60
C LEU A 14 -28.22 -8.31 15.47
N LEU A 15 -27.79 -8.39 14.20
CA LEU A 15 -28.70 -8.23 13.06
C LEU A 15 -29.80 -9.30 13.05
N THR A 16 -29.46 -10.54 13.45
CA THR A 16 -30.43 -11.64 13.54
C THR A 16 -31.40 -11.44 14.71
N LEU A 17 -30.90 -11.00 15.86
CA LEU A 17 -31.70 -10.67 17.04
C LEU A 17 -32.76 -9.61 16.72
N MET A 18 -32.38 -8.58 15.95
CA MET A 18 -33.26 -7.47 15.59
C MET A 18 -34.27 -7.81 14.49
N LYS A 19 -34.06 -8.89 13.76
CA LYS A 19 -34.90 -9.25 12.62
C LYS A 19 -36.33 -9.57 13.08
N ALA A 20 -37.30 -8.84 12.52
CA ALA A 20 -38.74 -9.09 12.67
C ALA A 20 -39.29 -8.99 14.09
N GLN A 21 -38.63 -8.24 14.98
CA GLN A 21 -39.20 -7.92 16.29
C GLN A 21 -40.36 -6.93 16.16
N PRO A 22 -41.53 -7.20 16.77
CA PRO A 22 -42.60 -6.21 16.87
C PRO A 22 -42.20 -5.11 17.86
N LEU A 23 -42.75 -3.91 17.68
CA LEU A 23 -42.60 -2.84 18.66
C LEU A 23 -43.43 -3.14 19.92
N ALA A 24 -43.03 -2.75 21.13
CA ALA A 24 -41.83 -1.98 21.49
C ALA A 24 -40.76 -2.84 22.16
N TYR A 25 -40.75 -2.95 23.49
CA TYR A 25 -39.75 -3.73 24.23
C TYR A 25 -40.01 -5.24 24.10
N ASN A 26 -38.98 -5.98 23.69
CA ASN A 26 -38.93 -7.45 23.72
C ASN A 26 -37.82 -7.89 24.66
N LYS A 27 -38.05 -8.92 25.47
CA LYS A 27 -37.06 -9.44 26.44
C LYS A 27 -35.82 -9.99 25.74
N ASP A 28 -35.96 -10.46 24.51
CA ASP A 28 -34.91 -10.88 23.59
C ASP A 28 -33.78 -9.84 23.48
N ASN A 29 -34.09 -8.54 23.61
CA ASN A 29 -33.12 -7.44 23.59
C ASN A 29 -32.20 -7.40 24.81
N GLN A 30 -32.20 -8.43 25.65
CA GLN A 30 -31.15 -8.62 26.65
C GLN A 30 -29.88 -9.22 26.05
N GLU A 31 -29.99 -9.95 24.94
CA GLU A 31 -28.88 -10.56 24.19
C GLU A 31 -28.01 -9.53 23.43
N ASP A 32 -28.33 -8.23 23.52
CA ASP A 32 -27.55 -7.16 22.89
C ASP A 32 -26.24 -6.84 23.62
N LYS A 33 -26.18 -7.11 24.93
CA LYS A 33 -25.10 -6.65 25.82
C LYS A 33 -23.84 -7.47 25.65
N GLU A 34 -23.95 -8.79 25.65
CA GLU A 34 -22.77 -9.66 25.59
C GLU A 34 -21.97 -9.45 24.30
N PRO A 35 -22.59 -9.41 23.10
CA PRO A 35 -21.87 -9.13 21.85
C PRO A 35 -21.27 -7.72 21.83
N LEU A 36 -21.96 -6.74 22.42
CA LEU A 36 -21.49 -5.36 22.50
C LEU A 36 -20.27 -5.23 23.43
N PHE A 37 -20.38 -5.71 24.67
CA PHE A 37 -19.31 -5.63 25.67
C PHE A 37 -18.08 -6.38 25.20
N ASP A 38 -18.25 -7.61 24.69
CA ASP A 38 -17.11 -8.36 24.18
C ASP A 38 -16.46 -7.70 22.96
N THR A 39 -17.23 -6.99 22.13
CA THR A 39 -16.67 -6.19 21.02
C THR A 39 -15.85 -5.02 21.55
N VAL A 40 -16.35 -4.29 22.55
CA VAL A 40 -15.63 -3.17 23.17
C VAL A 40 -14.31 -3.65 23.78
N ASP A 41 -14.34 -4.69 24.62
CA ASP A 41 -13.15 -5.27 25.24
C ASP A 41 -12.16 -5.76 24.19
N THR A 42 -12.66 -6.45 23.17
CA THR A 42 -11.81 -6.95 22.07
C THR A 42 -11.14 -5.81 21.30
N LEU A 43 -11.85 -4.72 21.02
CA LEU A 43 -11.30 -3.59 20.27
C LEU A 43 -10.29 -2.82 21.10
N ASP A 44 -10.58 -2.54 22.38
CA ASP A 44 -9.68 -1.82 23.28
C ASP A 44 -8.32 -2.54 23.39
N GLU A 45 -8.35 -3.84 23.72
CA GLU A 45 -7.14 -4.67 23.80
C GLU A 45 -6.40 -4.74 22.47
N THR A 46 -7.12 -4.97 21.36
CA THR A 46 -6.49 -5.15 20.04
C THR A 46 -5.85 -3.85 19.55
N LEU A 47 -6.49 -2.71 19.78
CA LEU A 47 -5.96 -1.40 19.40
C LEU A 47 -4.72 -1.05 20.22
N ALA A 48 -4.75 -1.26 21.54
CA ALA A 48 -3.60 -1.02 22.41
C ALA A 48 -2.38 -1.84 21.97
N VAL A 49 -2.55 -3.15 21.78
CA VAL A 49 -1.47 -4.04 21.34
C VAL A 49 -0.97 -3.68 19.93
N THR A 50 -1.87 -3.33 19.01
CA THR A 50 -1.48 -2.96 17.64
C THR A 50 -0.70 -1.64 17.62
N ALA A 51 -1.12 -0.65 18.43
CA ALA A 51 -0.41 0.61 18.55
C ALA A 51 1.02 0.40 19.08
N GLU A 52 1.20 -0.42 20.12
CA GLU A 52 2.52 -0.76 20.66
C GLU A 52 3.38 -1.52 19.65
N LEU A 53 2.80 -2.52 18.95
CA LEU A 53 3.49 -3.26 17.90
C LEU A 53 4.06 -2.33 16.83
N ILE A 54 3.27 -1.38 16.34
CA ILE A 54 3.72 -0.44 15.30
C ILE A 54 4.71 0.58 15.85
N ALA A 55 4.50 1.07 17.08
CA ALA A 55 5.34 2.12 17.66
C ALA A 55 6.75 1.63 18.02
N SER A 56 6.88 0.40 18.52
CA SER A 56 8.15 -0.12 19.05
C SER A 56 8.43 -1.59 18.72
N GLY A 57 7.40 -2.39 18.43
CA GLY A 57 7.53 -3.82 18.18
C GLY A 57 8.07 -4.20 16.80
N VAL A 58 8.03 -3.31 15.81
CA VAL A 58 8.50 -3.57 14.44
C VAL A 58 9.88 -2.93 14.21
N VAL A 59 10.86 -3.76 13.86
CA VAL A 59 12.19 -3.31 13.41
C VAL A 59 12.32 -3.51 11.90
N VAL A 60 12.53 -2.41 11.18
CA VAL A 60 12.65 -2.41 9.72
C VAL A 60 14.06 -2.81 9.30
N ASN A 61 14.17 -3.83 8.45
CA ASN A 61 15.42 -4.17 7.76
C ASN A 61 15.46 -3.48 6.39
N ALA A 62 15.98 -2.24 6.37
CA ALA A 62 16.01 -1.40 5.18
C ALA A 62 16.86 -2.02 4.04
N GLU A 63 17.96 -2.68 4.37
CA GLU A 63 18.85 -3.32 3.38
C GLU A 63 18.14 -4.46 2.66
N ARG A 64 17.48 -5.35 3.42
CA ARG A 64 16.70 -6.46 2.84
C ARG A 64 15.52 -5.96 2.02
N MET A 65 14.83 -4.92 2.48
CA MET A 65 13.73 -4.32 1.72
C MET A 65 14.22 -3.70 0.41
N ARG A 66 15.36 -3.02 0.43
CA ARG A 66 15.98 -2.44 -0.77
C ARG A 66 16.44 -3.53 -1.75
N ALA A 67 17.04 -4.61 -1.25
CA ALA A 67 17.44 -5.75 -2.07
C ALA A 67 16.21 -6.37 -2.75
N ALA A 68 15.15 -6.67 -1.98
CA ALA A 68 13.90 -7.22 -2.51
C ALA A 68 13.23 -6.28 -3.54
N ALA A 69 13.31 -4.97 -3.36
CA ALA A 69 12.76 -4.01 -4.32
C ALA A 69 13.51 -3.98 -5.67
N ARG A 70 14.77 -4.44 -5.71
CA ARG A 70 15.55 -4.59 -6.96
C ARG A 70 15.26 -5.91 -7.66
N GLU A 71 14.73 -6.90 -6.95
CA GLU A 71 14.44 -8.20 -7.53
C GLU A 71 13.30 -8.10 -8.56
N GLY A 72 13.39 -8.86 -9.65
CA GLY A 72 12.30 -9.01 -10.62
C GLY A 72 12.08 -7.85 -11.58
N PHE A 73 13.12 -7.04 -11.87
CA PHE A 73 13.07 -5.94 -12.85
C PHE A 73 11.94 -4.94 -12.56
N ALA A 74 11.77 -4.52 -11.30
CA ALA A 74 10.69 -3.63 -10.87
C ALA A 74 10.58 -2.33 -11.71
N THR A 75 11.70 -1.83 -12.23
CA THR A 75 11.78 -0.61 -13.07
C THR A 75 11.45 -0.85 -14.55
N ALA A 76 11.17 -2.08 -14.98
CA ALA A 76 10.77 -2.39 -16.35
C ALA A 76 9.49 -1.63 -16.76
N THR A 77 8.53 -1.49 -15.85
CA THR A 77 7.31 -0.71 -16.10
C THR A 77 7.62 0.77 -16.30
N ASP A 78 8.59 1.32 -15.54
CA ASP A 78 9.04 2.70 -15.72
C ASP A 78 9.72 2.92 -17.08
N LEU A 79 10.44 1.92 -17.58
CA LEU A 79 11.01 1.96 -18.93
C LEU A 79 9.93 1.96 -20.02
N ALA A 80 8.85 1.20 -19.82
CA ALA A 80 7.71 1.20 -20.72
C ALA A 80 7.02 2.58 -20.72
N ASP A 81 6.76 3.13 -19.53
CA ASP A 81 6.19 4.48 -19.37
C ASP A 81 7.07 5.56 -20.03
N TYR A 82 8.39 5.45 -19.91
CA TYR A 82 9.34 6.34 -20.57
C TYR A 82 9.17 6.30 -22.09
N LEU A 83 9.13 5.11 -22.69
CA LEU A 83 8.96 4.94 -24.13
C LEU A 83 7.61 5.45 -24.62
N VAL A 84 6.55 5.25 -23.83
CA VAL A 84 5.22 5.78 -24.13
C VAL A 84 5.22 7.30 -24.13
N ARG A 85 5.88 7.93 -23.15
CA ARG A 85 6.05 9.39 -23.09
C ARG A 85 6.88 9.91 -24.26
N ALA A 86 7.84 9.13 -24.75
CA ALA A 86 8.62 9.43 -25.95
C ALA A 86 7.84 9.22 -27.28
N GLY A 87 6.58 8.77 -27.21
CA GLY A 87 5.68 8.65 -28.36
C GLY A 87 5.52 7.24 -28.91
N LEU A 88 6.11 6.21 -28.28
CA LEU A 88 5.93 4.82 -28.70
C LEU A 88 4.56 4.30 -28.25
N PRO A 89 3.75 3.63 -29.11
CA PRO A 89 2.51 3.02 -28.68
C PRO A 89 2.71 2.03 -27.53
N PHE A 90 1.80 2.03 -26.55
CA PHE A 90 1.89 1.24 -25.33
C PHE A 90 2.25 -0.23 -25.56
N ARG A 91 1.59 -0.89 -26.52
CA ARG A 91 1.87 -2.29 -26.86
C ARG A 91 3.31 -2.51 -27.32
N ASP A 92 3.83 -1.59 -28.13
CA ASP A 92 5.15 -1.71 -28.72
C ASP A 92 6.24 -1.36 -27.69
N ALA A 93 5.95 -0.41 -26.78
CA ALA A 93 6.79 -0.11 -25.62
C ALA A 93 6.94 -1.33 -24.70
N HIS A 94 5.83 -1.97 -24.31
CA HIS A 94 5.88 -3.19 -23.50
C HIS A 94 6.60 -4.33 -24.22
N ALA A 95 6.40 -4.49 -25.53
CA ALA A 95 7.12 -5.50 -26.31
C ALA A 95 8.64 -5.23 -26.36
N ALA A 96 9.06 -3.97 -26.50
CA ALA A 96 10.48 -3.59 -26.48
C ALA A 96 11.12 -3.86 -25.11
N VAL A 97 10.43 -3.47 -24.04
CA VAL A 97 10.88 -3.72 -22.66
C VAL A 97 10.96 -5.21 -22.34
N ALA A 98 9.99 -6.01 -22.77
CA ALA A 98 10.02 -7.46 -22.55
C ALA A 98 11.27 -8.11 -23.19
N ARG A 99 11.67 -7.64 -24.38
CA ARG A 99 12.92 -8.09 -25.01
C ARG A 99 14.15 -7.63 -24.26
N ALA A 100 14.15 -6.40 -23.75
CA ALA A 100 15.25 -5.87 -22.93
C ALA A 100 15.42 -6.65 -21.61
N VAL A 101 14.31 -7.00 -20.95
CA VAL A 101 14.29 -7.82 -19.73
C VAL A 101 14.86 -9.21 -20.02
N LEU A 102 14.40 -9.88 -21.08
CA LEU A 102 14.92 -11.19 -21.48
C LEU A 102 16.43 -11.14 -21.75
N HIS A 103 16.91 -10.06 -22.39
CA HIS A 103 18.34 -9.87 -22.64
C HIS A 103 19.15 -9.66 -21.35
N ALA A 104 18.62 -8.88 -20.41
CA ALA A 104 19.23 -8.66 -19.10
C ALA A 104 19.29 -9.98 -18.30
N GLU A 105 18.22 -10.78 -18.34
CA GLU A 105 18.14 -12.10 -17.70
C GLU A 105 19.20 -13.07 -18.26
N VAL A 106 19.36 -13.13 -19.58
CA VAL A 106 20.42 -13.93 -20.23
C VAL A 106 21.83 -13.47 -19.83
N LYS A 107 22.01 -12.17 -19.57
CA LYS A 107 23.28 -11.60 -19.09
C LYS A 107 23.46 -11.69 -17.57
N HIS A 108 22.46 -12.19 -16.85
CA HIS A 108 22.44 -12.25 -15.38
C HIS A 108 22.68 -10.88 -14.73
N CYS A 109 22.09 -9.82 -15.28
CA CYS A 109 22.18 -8.46 -14.75
C CYS A 109 20.79 -7.78 -14.72
N ASP A 110 20.68 -6.67 -14.00
CA ASP A 110 19.50 -5.82 -13.98
C ASP A 110 19.43 -4.94 -15.25
N LEU A 111 18.23 -4.43 -15.60
CA LEU A 111 18.03 -3.47 -16.69
C LEU A 111 18.90 -2.21 -16.51
N ALA A 112 19.04 -1.75 -15.26
CA ALA A 112 19.85 -0.57 -14.92
C ALA A 112 21.36 -0.80 -15.14
N GLU A 113 21.79 -2.06 -15.22
CA GLU A 113 23.20 -2.45 -15.43
C GLU A 113 23.54 -2.63 -16.91
N LEU A 114 22.53 -2.65 -17.80
CA LEU A 114 22.76 -2.72 -19.23
C LEU A 114 23.35 -1.39 -19.75
N PRO A 115 24.41 -1.44 -20.58
CA PRO A 115 24.91 -0.25 -21.26
C PRO A 115 23.81 0.39 -22.12
N LEU A 116 23.81 1.72 -22.22
CA LEU A 116 22.86 2.45 -23.08
C LEU A 116 22.87 1.95 -24.54
N ALA A 117 24.04 1.58 -25.05
CA ALA A 117 24.17 1.01 -26.40
C ALA A 117 23.38 -0.29 -26.57
N ASP A 118 23.30 -1.12 -25.53
CA ASP A 118 22.50 -2.36 -25.53
C ASP A 118 21.01 -2.02 -25.45
N LEU A 119 20.63 -1.10 -24.56
CA LEU A 119 19.24 -0.67 -24.41
C LEU A 119 18.68 -0.09 -25.73
N ARG A 120 19.47 0.72 -26.45
CA ARG A 120 19.09 1.31 -27.73
C ARG A 120 18.82 0.31 -28.85
N GLN A 121 19.25 -0.95 -28.72
CA GLN A 121 18.88 -2.01 -29.66
C GLN A 121 17.38 -2.34 -29.61
N PHE A 122 16.72 -2.05 -28.48
CA PHE A 122 15.29 -2.33 -28.30
C PHE A 122 14.39 -1.17 -28.73
N SER A 123 14.88 0.08 -28.68
CA SER A 123 14.19 1.25 -29.19
C SER A 123 15.15 2.44 -29.39
N PRO A 124 15.11 3.14 -30.55
CA PRO A 124 15.91 4.34 -30.77
C PRO A 124 15.42 5.56 -29.95
N LEU A 125 14.22 5.47 -29.35
CA LEU A 125 13.65 6.52 -28.51
C LEU A 125 14.26 6.59 -27.10
N LEU A 126 15.18 5.67 -26.77
CA LEU A 126 15.88 5.67 -25.48
C LEU A 126 17.01 6.71 -25.49
N GLY A 127 16.79 7.79 -24.76
CA GLY A 127 17.73 8.89 -24.57
C GLY A 127 18.86 8.56 -23.60
N ASP A 128 19.84 9.47 -23.49
CA ASP A 128 20.97 9.33 -22.57
C ASP A 128 20.54 9.40 -21.09
N ASP A 129 19.35 9.93 -20.82
CA ASP A 129 18.75 10.06 -19.50
C ASP A 129 18.09 8.79 -18.97
N VAL A 130 17.85 7.77 -19.82
CA VAL A 130 17.12 6.55 -19.43
C VAL A 130 17.75 5.83 -18.23
N LEU A 131 19.08 5.80 -18.12
CA LEU A 131 19.74 5.12 -17.00
C LEU A 131 19.47 5.84 -15.67
N THR A 132 19.18 7.14 -15.70
CA THR A 132 18.80 7.90 -14.49
C THR A 132 17.37 7.60 -14.06
N THR A 133 16.50 7.19 -14.99
CA THR A 133 15.10 6.83 -14.70
C THR A 133 14.95 5.38 -14.23
N LEU A 134 15.91 4.50 -14.56
CA LEU A 134 15.96 3.09 -14.14
C LEU A 134 16.49 2.87 -12.71
N THR A 135 16.28 3.82 -11.82
CA THR A 135 16.63 3.68 -10.39
C THR A 135 15.37 3.54 -9.54
N LEU A 136 15.47 2.87 -8.39
CA LEU A 136 14.34 2.77 -7.45
C LEU A 136 13.90 4.16 -6.97
N GLU A 137 14.87 5.05 -6.75
CA GLU A 137 14.61 6.43 -6.34
C GLU A 137 13.82 7.19 -7.41
N ALA A 138 14.22 7.10 -8.68
CA ALA A 138 13.52 7.76 -9.78
C ALA A 138 12.13 7.15 -10.00
N SER A 139 12.00 5.82 -9.90
CA SER A 139 10.71 5.12 -9.99
C SER A 139 9.73 5.66 -8.95
N VAL A 140 10.13 5.67 -7.67
CA VAL A 140 9.30 6.18 -6.57
C VAL A 140 9.00 7.68 -6.76
N ALA A 141 10.00 8.49 -7.12
CA ALA A 141 9.84 9.93 -7.32
C ALA A 141 8.91 10.27 -8.50
N SER A 142 8.86 9.43 -9.54
CA SER A 142 8.02 9.66 -10.72
C SER A 142 6.52 9.56 -10.42
N ARG A 143 6.14 8.82 -9.36
CA ARG A 143 4.75 8.66 -8.91
C ARG A 143 4.31 9.88 -8.09
N ASN A 144 4.54 11.08 -8.63
CA ASN A 144 4.25 12.37 -8.00
C ASN A 144 2.87 12.91 -8.44
N HIS A 145 1.84 12.16 -8.11
CA HIS A 145 0.44 12.55 -8.26
C HIS A 145 -0.27 12.33 -6.91
N PRO A 146 -1.44 12.93 -6.66
CA PRO A 146 -2.20 12.68 -5.44
C PRO A 146 -2.36 11.18 -5.17
N GLY A 147 -2.00 10.75 -3.96
CA GLY A 147 -2.01 9.34 -3.53
C GLY A 147 -0.83 8.49 -4.02
N GLY A 148 0.12 9.06 -4.76
CA GLY A 148 1.33 8.37 -5.23
C GLY A 148 2.40 8.20 -4.14
N THR A 149 3.44 7.43 -4.48
CA THR A 149 4.52 7.06 -3.54
C THR A 149 5.69 8.03 -3.52
N ALA A 150 5.67 9.10 -4.33
CA ALA A 150 6.74 10.08 -4.34
C ALA A 150 6.95 10.69 -2.93
N PRO A 151 8.18 10.98 -2.50
CA PRO A 151 8.46 11.47 -1.15
C PRO A 151 7.66 12.71 -0.76
N ASP A 152 7.41 13.62 -1.71
CA ASP A 152 6.58 14.82 -1.49
C ASP A 152 5.11 14.47 -1.26
N GLN A 153 4.56 13.49 -1.99
CA GLN A 153 3.18 13.03 -1.82
C GLN A 153 3.01 12.30 -0.48
N VAL A 154 3.98 11.48 -0.08
CA VAL A 154 3.97 10.80 1.23
C VAL A 154 4.05 11.82 2.37
N ARG A 155 4.92 12.84 2.26
CA ARG A 155 4.97 13.93 3.24
C ARG A 155 3.65 14.70 3.33
N ALA A 156 3.04 15.02 2.18
CA ALA A 156 1.73 15.66 2.14
C ALA A 156 0.64 14.80 2.78
N ALA A 157 0.62 13.49 2.52
CA ALA A 157 -0.32 12.55 3.13
C ALA A 157 -0.14 12.45 4.66
N ILE A 158 1.10 12.43 5.14
CA ILE A 158 1.40 12.45 6.59
C ILE A 158 0.88 13.75 7.22
N ALA A 159 1.09 14.90 6.58
CA ALA A 159 0.61 16.18 7.07
C ALA A 159 -0.93 16.20 7.14
N ALA A 160 -1.61 15.75 6.08
CA ALA A 160 -3.07 15.66 6.05
C ALA A 160 -3.62 14.71 7.13
N ALA A 161 -2.99 13.54 7.32
CA ALA A 161 -3.38 12.60 8.36
C ALA A 161 -3.22 13.19 9.77
N ARG A 162 -2.16 13.96 10.02
CA ARG A 162 -1.95 14.66 11.30
C ARG A 162 -3.03 15.72 11.55
N THR A 163 -3.39 16.49 10.52
CA THR A 163 -4.49 17.47 10.61
C THR A 163 -5.81 16.77 10.93
N ALA A 164 -6.15 15.71 10.20
CA ALA A 164 -7.38 14.94 10.43
C ALA A 164 -7.44 14.34 11.84
N LEU A 165 -6.32 13.83 12.37
CA LEU A 165 -6.25 13.33 13.75
C LEU A 165 -6.46 14.44 14.79
N ALA A 166 -5.90 15.63 14.56
CA ALA A 166 -6.10 16.77 15.45
C ALA A 166 -7.56 17.26 15.43
N GLU A 167 -8.20 17.27 14.26
CA GLU A 167 -9.60 17.65 14.09
C GLU A 167 -10.57 16.60 14.64
N ALA A 168 -10.26 15.31 14.49
CA ALA A 168 -11.06 14.21 15.02
C ALA A 168 -10.99 14.09 16.55
N THR A 169 -10.04 14.78 17.20
CA THR A 169 -9.92 14.83 18.66
C THR A 169 -10.70 16.04 19.19
N PRO A 170 -12.04 15.97 19.33
CA PRO A 170 -12.61 16.08 20.68
C PRO A 170 -13.99 15.40 20.91
N MET A 171 -14.07 14.48 21.88
CA MET A 171 -15.10 14.48 22.96
C MET A 171 -14.77 13.43 24.03
N THR A 172 -14.61 13.91 25.27
CA THR A 172 -14.48 13.16 26.53
C THR A 172 -13.39 12.09 26.60
N ALA A 173 -12.21 12.50 27.06
CA ALA A 173 -11.59 11.74 28.15
C ALA A 173 -12.72 11.45 29.16
N PHE A 174 -13.07 10.18 29.35
CA PHE A 174 -13.81 9.77 30.54
C PHE A 174 -12.92 10.17 31.71
N LYS A 175 -13.17 11.38 32.24
CA LYS A 175 -12.65 11.79 33.53
C LYS A 175 -13.23 10.79 34.52
N GLU A 176 -12.34 10.02 35.15
CA GLU A 176 -12.62 9.34 36.42
C GLU A 176 -13.11 10.35 37.48
#